data_AF-A0A1I5YE08-F1
#
_entry.id   AF-A0A1I5YE08-F1
#
_cell.length_a   1.000
_cell.length_b   1.000
_cell.length_c   1.000
_cell.angle_alpha   90.00
_cell.angle_beta   90.00
_cell.angle_gamma   90.00
#
_symmetry.space_group_name_H-M   'P 1'
#
loop_
_entity.id
_entity.type
_entity.pdbx_description
1 polymer ?
#
loop_
_entity_poly.entity_id
_entity_poly.type
_entity_poly.pdbx_seq_one_letter_code
_entity_poly.pdbx_strand_id
1 'polypeptide(L)'
;MVLQDEFEKAGYKDILNGSISLDYEICLDDLYDKNMRPEELLGIYISRQRDDLFFLLKGDVEDINLLCDSWDERIRVFSIINENTKAVKKLKYNIVQLIVVSSDEVDKSIEGNLMFSRKLIIKGDLSDKSHIKIAADEAIELPFHMIKDDGFTLDENKVRQLSELLPSDEELLLFMKKNWKKVIRKKRNDVYDKSLKLSDFEKVKEWLEQ
;
A
#
# COMPACT_ATOMS: atom_id res chain seq x y z
N MET A 1 -16.99 -9.04 -3.63
CA MET A 1 -16.43 -8.38 -4.83
C MET A 1 -15.39 -9.29 -5.47
N VAL A 2 -14.99 -9.06 -6.72
CA VAL A 2 -13.98 -9.87 -7.42
C VAL A 2 -12.63 -9.16 -7.30
N LEU A 3 -11.61 -9.83 -6.79
CA LEU A 3 -10.29 -9.24 -6.52
C LEU A 3 -9.60 -8.78 -7.80
N GLN A 4 -9.71 -9.54 -8.88
CA GLN A 4 -9.15 -9.20 -10.19
C GLN A 4 -9.73 -7.88 -10.73
N ASP A 5 -11.03 -7.67 -10.59
CA ASP A 5 -11.69 -6.42 -10.99
C ASP A 5 -11.18 -5.22 -10.18
N GLU A 6 -10.84 -5.42 -8.90
CA GLU A 6 -10.29 -4.35 -8.05
C GLU A 6 -8.88 -3.95 -8.50
N PHE A 7 -8.03 -4.92 -8.87
CA PHE A 7 -6.74 -4.64 -9.49
C PHE A 7 -6.91 -3.85 -10.79
N GLU A 8 -7.81 -4.28 -11.68
CA GLU A 8 -8.03 -3.62 -12.97
C GLU A 8 -8.55 -2.18 -12.80
N LYS A 9 -9.53 -1.96 -11.90
CA LYS A 9 -10.06 -0.63 -11.58
C LYS A 9 -8.98 0.29 -11.01
N ALA A 10 -8.08 -0.24 -10.20
CA ALA A 10 -6.95 0.49 -9.65
C ALA A 10 -5.80 0.70 -10.65
N GLY A 11 -5.94 0.21 -11.88
CA GLY A 11 -4.97 0.42 -12.96
C GLY A 11 -3.77 -0.54 -12.91
N TYR A 12 -3.93 -1.69 -12.28
CA TYR A 12 -2.95 -2.78 -12.33
C TYR A 12 -3.24 -3.70 -13.52
N LYS A 13 -2.18 -4.31 -14.05
CA LYS A 13 -2.28 -5.27 -15.16
C LYS A 13 -1.66 -6.59 -14.75
N ASP A 14 -2.38 -7.69 -14.98
CA ASP A 14 -1.82 -9.03 -14.85
C ASP A 14 -0.79 -9.26 -15.96
N ILE A 15 0.45 -9.49 -15.58
CA ILE A 15 1.58 -9.71 -16.47
C ILE A 15 1.99 -11.18 -16.55
N LEU A 16 1.25 -12.09 -15.92
CA LEU A 16 1.61 -13.49 -15.88
C LEU A 16 1.62 -14.15 -17.28
N ASN A 17 0.99 -13.51 -18.28
CA ASN A 17 1.24 -13.80 -19.69
C ASN A 17 2.56 -13.16 -20.15
N GLY A 18 3.59 -13.98 -20.44
CA GLY A 18 4.95 -13.52 -20.75
C GLY A 18 5.11 -12.55 -21.93
N SER A 19 4.14 -12.48 -22.84
CA SER A 19 4.14 -11.42 -23.88
C SER A 19 3.93 -10.03 -23.29
N ILE A 20 3.08 -9.94 -22.26
CA ILE A 20 2.76 -8.70 -21.55
C ILE A 20 3.91 -8.33 -20.61
N SER A 21 4.53 -9.29 -19.91
CA SER A 21 5.61 -8.99 -18.96
C SER A 21 6.81 -8.28 -19.62
N LEU A 22 7.12 -8.64 -20.86
CA LEU A 22 8.20 -8.02 -21.64
C LEU A 22 7.94 -6.54 -21.96
N ASP A 23 6.69 -6.12 -22.14
CA ASP A 23 6.32 -4.70 -22.30
C ASP A 23 6.70 -3.85 -21.07
N TYR A 24 6.83 -4.51 -19.93
CA TYR A 24 7.22 -3.93 -18.64
C TYR A 24 8.69 -4.21 -18.28
N GLU A 25 9.48 -4.77 -19.21
CA GLU A 25 10.88 -5.16 -19.00
C GLU A 25 11.05 -6.21 -17.87
N ILE A 26 10.03 -7.06 -17.67
CA ILE A 26 10.05 -8.15 -16.67
C ILE A 26 10.14 -9.49 -17.38
N CYS A 27 11.20 -10.23 -17.09
CA CYS A 27 11.39 -11.61 -17.53
C CYS A 27 10.83 -12.57 -16.48
N LEU A 28 9.72 -13.25 -16.77
CA LEU A 28 9.12 -14.22 -15.84
C LEU A 28 9.95 -15.49 -15.68
N ASP A 29 10.81 -15.79 -16.66
CA ASP A 29 11.71 -16.95 -16.63
C ASP A 29 12.70 -16.89 -15.47
N ASP A 30 12.95 -15.69 -14.95
CA ASP A 30 13.84 -15.45 -13.81
C ASP A 30 13.14 -15.72 -12.46
N LEU A 31 11.82 -15.96 -12.45
CA LEU A 31 11.01 -16.27 -11.26
C LEU A 31 10.68 -17.76 -11.15
N TYR A 32 10.42 -18.41 -12.27
CA TYR A 32 10.13 -19.84 -12.39
C TYR A 32 10.38 -20.33 -13.81
N ASP A 33 10.64 -21.63 -13.97
CA ASP A 33 10.91 -22.21 -15.29
C ASP A 33 9.69 -22.10 -16.22
N LYS A 34 9.91 -21.83 -17.52
CA LYS A 34 8.89 -21.57 -18.56
C LYS A 34 7.70 -22.53 -18.62
N ASN A 35 7.84 -23.74 -18.10
CA ASN A 35 6.83 -24.79 -18.12
C ASN A 35 6.43 -25.30 -16.74
N MET A 36 6.98 -24.72 -15.66
CA MET A 36 6.72 -25.10 -14.28
C MET A 36 6.27 -23.88 -13.48
N ARG A 37 5.14 -23.30 -13.92
CA ARG A 37 4.46 -22.28 -13.11
C ARG A 37 4.06 -22.92 -11.77
N PRO A 38 4.46 -22.33 -10.63
CA PRO A 38 4.05 -22.84 -9.33
C PRO A 38 2.52 -22.76 -9.17
N GLU A 39 1.91 -23.81 -8.62
CA GLU A 39 0.45 -23.94 -8.53
C GLU A 39 -0.19 -22.89 -7.61
N GLU A 40 0.58 -22.42 -6.64
CA GLU A 40 0.24 -21.40 -5.68
C GLU A 40 0.22 -19.99 -6.31
N LEU A 41 0.95 -19.75 -7.41
CA LEU A 41 0.98 -18.45 -8.06
C LEU A 41 -0.31 -18.25 -8.86
N LEU A 42 -1.19 -17.36 -8.42
CA LEU A 42 -2.47 -17.06 -9.07
C LEU A 42 -2.35 -15.93 -10.11
N GLY A 43 -1.51 -14.92 -9.86
CA GLY A 43 -1.31 -13.78 -10.75
C GLY A 43 -0.10 -12.93 -10.37
N ILE A 44 0.39 -12.12 -11.31
CA ILE A 44 1.41 -11.10 -11.02
C ILE A 44 0.90 -9.78 -11.57
N TYR A 45 0.65 -8.80 -10.70
CA TYR A 45 0.04 -7.54 -11.08
C TYR A 45 1.03 -6.40 -10.96
N ILE A 46 1.22 -5.64 -12.03
CA ILE A 46 2.06 -4.43 -12.01
C ILE A 46 1.21 -3.18 -12.16
N SER A 47 1.54 -2.13 -11.41
CA SER A 47 0.88 -0.84 -11.53
C SER A 47 1.16 -0.23 -12.91
N ARG A 48 0.21 0.59 -13.42
CA ARG A 48 0.42 1.36 -14.66
C ARG A 48 1.67 2.27 -14.59
N GLN A 49 2.01 2.76 -13.40
CA GLN A 49 3.17 3.61 -13.16
C GLN A 49 4.48 2.82 -13.00
N ARG A 50 4.42 1.49 -13.02
CA ARG A 50 5.54 0.56 -12.91
C ARG A 50 6.36 0.76 -11.63
N ASP A 51 5.68 1.12 -10.56
CA ASP A 51 6.27 1.36 -9.23
C ASP A 51 5.84 0.34 -8.18
N ASP A 52 4.75 -0.38 -8.39
CA ASP A 52 4.26 -1.40 -7.45
C ASP A 52 4.05 -2.74 -8.18
N LEU A 53 4.43 -3.83 -7.52
CA LEU A 53 4.33 -5.20 -8.04
C LEU A 53 3.69 -6.12 -6.98
N PHE A 54 2.60 -6.79 -7.34
CA PHE A 54 1.90 -7.74 -6.49
C PHE A 54 2.09 -9.17 -7.01
N PHE A 55 2.49 -10.07 -6.13
CA PHE A 55 2.41 -11.51 -6.32
C PHE A 55 1.15 -12.01 -5.63
N LEU A 56 0.17 -12.44 -6.41
CA LEU A 56 -1.07 -13.00 -5.88
C LEU A 56 -0.88 -14.50 -5.68
N LEU A 57 -0.92 -14.95 -4.43
CA LEU A 57 -0.60 -16.31 -4.02
C LEU A 57 -1.80 -17.01 -3.36
N LYS A 58 -1.91 -18.31 -3.59
CA LYS A 58 -2.85 -19.19 -2.90
C LYS A 58 -2.24 -19.67 -1.59
N GLY A 59 -2.79 -19.24 -0.46
CA GLY A 59 -2.28 -19.60 0.87
C GLY A 59 -2.60 -21.03 1.31
N ASP A 60 -3.65 -21.65 0.78
CA ASP A 60 -4.11 -22.98 1.23
C ASP A 60 -3.30 -24.17 0.66
N VAL A 61 -2.09 -23.92 0.13
CA VAL A 61 -1.26 -24.98 -0.50
C VAL A 61 -0.27 -25.57 0.50
N GLU A 62 0.29 -24.74 1.37
CA GLU A 62 1.28 -25.13 2.38
C GLU A 62 1.22 -24.17 3.57
N ASP A 63 2.11 -24.34 4.56
CA ASP A 63 2.22 -23.37 5.65
C ASP A 63 2.54 -21.98 5.11
N ILE A 64 1.77 -20.98 5.54
CA ILE A 64 1.87 -19.60 5.03
C ILE A 64 3.28 -19.03 5.23
N ASN A 65 3.97 -19.37 6.32
CA ASN A 65 5.32 -18.88 6.56
C ASN A 65 6.30 -19.50 5.56
N LEU A 66 6.20 -20.80 5.33
CA LEU A 66 7.03 -21.50 4.35
C LEU A 66 6.79 -20.97 2.92
N LEU A 67 5.52 -20.76 2.57
CA LEU A 67 5.12 -20.14 1.30
C LEU A 67 5.77 -18.76 1.13
N CYS A 68 5.61 -17.91 2.14
CA CYS A 68 6.14 -16.55 2.16
C CYS A 68 7.67 -16.51 2.02
N ASP A 69 8.37 -17.37 2.78
CA ASP A 69 9.83 -17.47 2.77
C ASP A 69 10.35 -17.99 1.42
N SER A 70 9.69 -19.00 0.86
CA SER A 70 9.99 -19.55 -0.48
C SER A 70 9.85 -18.47 -1.56
N TRP A 71 8.76 -17.71 -1.52
CA TRP A 71 8.54 -16.61 -2.46
C TRP A 71 9.48 -15.42 -2.22
N ASP A 72 9.86 -15.13 -0.98
CA ASP A 72 10.87 -14.11 -0.71
C ASP A 72 12.22 -14.48 -1.33
N GLU A 73 12.65 -15.74 -1.24
CA GLU A 73 13.90 -16.17 -1.89
C GLU A 73 13.81 -16.08 -3.42
N ARG A 74 12.67 -16.48 -4.01
CA ARG A 74 12.43 -16.30 -5.47
C ARG A 74 12.49 -14.84 -5.89
N ILE A 75 11.80 -13.96 -5.16
CA ILE A 75 11.78 -12.51 -5.42
C ILE A 75 13.19 -11.92 -5.25
N ARG A 76 13.94 -12.40 -4.25
CA ARG A 76 15.33 -11.99 -4.01
C ARG A 76 16.23 -12.37 -5.17
N VAL A 77 16.19 -13.63 -5.62
CA VAL A 77 16.96 -14.11 -6.78
C VAL A 77 16.59 -13.32 -8.03
N PHE A 78 15.29 -13.16 -8.32
CA PHE A 78 14.79 -12.34 -9.42
C PHE A 78 15.35 -10.91 -9.38
N SER A 79 15.34 -10.29 -8.21
CA SER A 79 15.84 -8.92 -8.00
C SER A 79 17.35 -8.80 -8.22
N ILE A 80 18.12 -9.84 -7.87
CA ILE A 80 19.58 -9.88 -8.09
C ILE A 80 19.90 -10.05 -9.57
N ILE A 81 19.24 -11.00 -10.25
CA ILE A 81 19.45 -11.25 -11.69
C ILE A 81 19.12 -9.99 -12.49
N ASN A 82 18.03 -9.32 -12.13
CA ASN A 82 17.56 -8.11 -12.81
C ASN A 82 18.07 -6.81 -12.19
N GLU A 83 19.14 -6.85 -11.39
CA GLU A 83 19.61 -5.67 -10.67
C GLU A 83 19.90 -4.49 -11.59
N ASN A 84 20.32 -4.72 -12.83
CA ASN A 84 20.65 -3.64 -13.78
C ASN A 84 19.44 -3.08 -14.56
N THR A 85 18.29 -3.73 -14.48
CA THR A 85 17.06 -3.34 -15.20
C THR A 85 16.39 -2.17 -14.48
N LYS A 86 16.17 -1.05 -15.17
CA LYS A 86 15.57 0.16 -14.57
C LYS A 86 14.18 -0.11 -13.99
N ALA A 87 13.37 -0.92 -14.69
CA ALA A 87 12.05 -1.33 -14.20
C ALA A 87 12.14 -2.05 -12.86
N VAL A 88 12.99 -3.07 -12.74
CA VAL A 88 13.11 -3.86 -11.50
C VAL A 88 13.74 -3.05 -10.36
N LYS A 89 14.70 -2.16 -10.64
CA LYS A 89 15.23 -1.23 -9.62
C LYS A 89 14.15 -0.38 -8.97
N LYS A 90 13.16 0.08 -9.76
CA LYS A 90 12.05 0.89 -9.25
C LYS A 90 11.12 0.09 -8.35
N LEU A 91 10.96 -1.21 -8.64
CA LEU A 91 10.05 -2.11 -7.93
C LEU A 91 10.63 -2.68 -6.64
N LYS A 92 11.96 -2.74 -6.47
CA LYS A 92 12.65 -3.44 -5.36
C LYS A 92 12.10 -3.20 -3.95
N TYR A 93 11.51 -2.03 -3.70
CA TYR A 93 10.97 -1.66 -2.37
C TYR A 93 9.44 -1.71 -2.26
N ASN A 94 8.78 -2.02 -3.36
CA ASN A 94 7.32 -1.97 -3.53
C ASN A 94 6.79 -3.29 -4.10
N ILE A 95 7.40 -4.39 -3.67
CA ILE A 95 6.91 -5.74 -3.95
C ILE A 95 6.02 -6.18 -2.79
N VAL A 96 4.82 -6.63 -3.11
CA VAL A 96 3.84 -7.14 -2.16
C VAL A 96 3.51 -8.58 -2.53
N GLN A 97 3.56 -9.50 -1.56
CA GLN A 97 2.90 -10.80 -1.68
C GLN A 97 1.51 -10.67 -1.08
N LEU A 98 0.48 -10.82 -1.91
CA LEU A 98 -0.91 -10.86 -1.50
C LEU A 98 -1.34 -12.33 -1.42
N ILE A 99 -1.51 -12.83 -0.20
CA ILE A 99 -1.88 -14.21 0.07
C ILE A 99 -3.39 -14.28 0.29
N VAL A 100 -4.08 -15.08 -0.53
CA VAL A 100 -5.50 -15.35 -0.37
C VAL A 100 -5.67 -16.68 0.34
N VAL A 101 -6.41 -16.66 1.44
CA VAL A 101 -6.66 -17.84 2.29
C VAL A 101 -8.16 -18.08 2.37
N SER A 102 -8.58 -19.35 2.36
CA SER A 102 -10.01 -19.70 2.49
C SER A 102 -10.44 -19.96 3.93
N SER A 103 -9.50 -20.23 4.85
CA SER A 103 -9.77 -20.45 6.27
C SER A 103 -10.08 -19.17 7.05
N ASP A 104 -10.88 -19.31 8.10
CA ASP A 104 -11.27 -18.22 9.01
C ASP A 104 -10.19 -17.87 10.04
N GLU A 105 -9.35 -18.83 10.41
CA GLU A 105 -8.24 -18.62 11.34
C GLU A 105 -6.94 -18.53 10.55
N VAL A 106 -6.37 -17.33 10.47
CA VAL A 106 -5.07 -17.10 9.85
C VAL A 106 -4.19 -16.27 10.76
N ASP A 107 -3.01 -16.78 11.05
CA ASP A 107 -2.00 -16.01 11.76
C ASP A 107 -1.41 -14.93 10.85
N LYS A 108 -1.76 -13.66 11.13
CA LYS A 108 -1.26 -12.49 10.40
C LYS A 108 0.09 -11.98 10.92
N SER A 109 0.74 -12.68 11.85
CA SER A 109 2.03 -12.27 12.42
C SER A 109 3.11 -12.01 11.36
N ILE A 110 3.06 -12.73 10.24
CA ILE A 110 4.01 -12.58 9.13
C ILE A 110 3.86 -11.27 8.34
N GLU A 111 2.73 -10.56 8.44
CA GLU A 111 2.55 -9.23 7.82
C GLU A 111 3.52 -8.19 8.39
N GLY A 112 4.00 -8.40 9.62
CA GLY A 112 5.04 -7.58 10.24
C GLY A 112 6.45 -7.81 9.68
N ASN A 113 6.68 -8.88 8.91
CA ASN A 113 7.98 -9.17 8.30
C ASN A 113 8.16 -8.41 6.98
N LEU A 114 9.20 -7.56 6.91
CA LEU A 114 9.46 -6.65 5.80
C LEU A 114 10.80 -6.93 5.09
N MET A 115 11.39 -8.12 5.24
CA MET A 115 12.77 -8.38 4.79
C MET A 115 12.99 -8.25 3.27
N PHE A 116 12.02 -8.64 2.43
CA PHE A 116 12.16 -8.59 0.96
C PHE A 116 10.89 -8.16 0.21
N SER A 117 9.74 -8.47 0.77
CA SER A 117 8.44 -8.03 0.24
C SER A 117 7.47 -7.82 1.40
N ARG A 118 6.50 -6.91 1.21
CA ARG A 118 5.41 -6.76 2.17
C ARG A 118 4.47 -7.94 2.02
N LYS A 119 3.98 -8.50 3.13
CA LYS A 119 2.95 -9.55 3.11
C LYS A 119 1.60 -8.93 3.44
N LEU A 120 0.58 -9.33 2.71
CA LEU A 120 -0.79 -8.98 2.99
C LEU A 120 -1.64 -10.23 2.87
N ILE A 121 -2.35 -10.59 3.94
CA ILE A 121 -3.18 -11.79 4.00
C ILE A 121 -4.63 -11.35 4.02
N ILE A 122 -5.37 -11.82 3.01
CA ILE A 122 -6.80 -11.57 2.90
C ILE A 122 -7.56 -12.88 2.80
N LYS A 123 -8.79 -12.85 3.30
CA LYS A 123 -9.71 -13.97 3.14
C LYS A 123 -10.43 -13.87 1.79
N GLY A 124 -10.51 -15.00 1.08
CA GLY A 124 -11.20 -15.07 -0.21
C GLY A 124 -11.65 -16.48 -0.62
N ASP A 125 -12.71 -16.53 -1.43
CA ASP A 125 -13.18 -17.75 -2.07
C ASP A 125 -12.34 -18.05 -3.32
N LEU A 126 -11.63 -19.17 -3.25
CA LEU A 126 -10.70 -19.66 -4.27
C LEU A 126 -11.31 -20.74 -5.17
N SER A 127 -12.63 -20.96 -5.13
CA SER A 127 -13.32 -21.94 -5.96
C SER A 127 -13.10 -21.70 -7.47
N ASP A 128 -13.03 -20.44 -7.88
CA ASP A 128 -12.61 -20.02 -9.22
C ASP A 128 -11.36 -19.14 -9.12
N LYS A 129 -10.22 -19.67 -9.55
CA LYS A 129 -8.92 -18.96 -9.54
C LYS A 129 -8.92 -17.67 -10.38
N SER A 130 -9.80 -17.57 -11.37
CA SER A 130 -9.92 -16.41 -12.25
C SER A 130 -10.88 -15.33 -11.72
N HIS A 131 -11.78 -15.69 -10.80
CA HIS A 131 -12.76 -14.79 -10.20
C HIS A 131 -12.80 -14.99 -8.68
N ILE A 132 -11.73 -14.55 -8.01
CA ILE A 132 -11.57 -14.73 -6.57
C ILE A 132 -12.51 -13.75 -5.87
N LYS A 133 -13.45 -14.28 -5.08
CA LYS A 133 -14.41 -13.44 -4.37
C LYS A 133 -13.90 -13.10 -2.98
N ILE A 134 -13.84 -11.81 -2.68
CA ILE A 134 -13.47 -11.29 -1.36
C ILE A 134 -14.64 -10.50 -0.76
N ALA A 135 -14.70 -10.46 0.57
CA ALA A 135 -15.68 -9.67 1.31
C ALA A 135 -15.28 -8.18 1.34
N ALA A 136 -16.18 -7.31 1.76
CA ALA A 136 -15.96 -5.85 1.71
C ALA A 136 -15.04 -5.34 2.81
N ASP A 137 -15.08 -5.97 3.98
CA ASP A 137 -14.14 -5.79 5.09
C ASP A 137 -12.71 -6.18 4.67
N GLU A 138 -12.54 -7.32 4.01
CA GLU A 138 -11.23 -7.77 3.50
C GLU A 138 -10.67 -6.84 2.42
N ALA A 139 -11.55 -6.24 1.61
CA ALA A 139 -11.13 -5.32 0.56
C ALA A 139 -10.55 -4.01 1.10
N ILE A 140 -10.92 -3.59 2.32
CA ILE A 140 -10.38 -2.39 2.97
C ILE A 140 -8.89 -2.56 3.29
N GLU A 141 -8.43 -3.79 3.48
CA GLU A 141 -7.01 -4.10 3.71
C GLU A 141 -6.15 -3.91 2.45
N LEU A 142 -6.77 -3.83 1.27
CA LEU A 142 -6.03 -3.60 0.03
C LEU A 142 -5.58 -2.13 -0.07
N PRO A 143 -4.28 -1.87 -0.22
CA PRO A 143 -3.73 -0.50 -0.18
C PRO A 143 -4.16 0.38 -1.37
N PHE A 144 -4.77 -0.21 -2.39
CA PHE A 144 -5.26 0.45 -3.59
C PHE A 144 -6.80 0.45 -3.70
N HIS A 145 -7.51 -0.18 -2.75
CA HIS A 145 -8.97 -0.16 -2.77
C HIS A 145 -9.46 1.22 -2.33
N MET A 146 -10.22 1.88 -3.20
CA MET A 146 -10.84 3.15 -2.88
C MET A 146 -12.30 2.94 -2.49
N ILE A 147 -12.64 3.31 -1.26
CA ILE A 147 -14.03 3.39 -0.82
C ILE A 147 -14.68 4.51 -1.63
N LYS A 148 -15.76 4.18 -2.35
CA LYS A 148 -16.51 5.17 -3.14
C LYS A 148 -17.13 6.21 -2.21
N ASP A 149 -16.97 7.49 -2.54
CA ASP A 149 -17.57 8.62 -1.81
C ASP A 149 -19.10 8.54 -1.76
N ASP A 150 -19.73 7.78 -2.67
CA ASP A 150 -21.18 7.62 -2.84
C ASP A 150 -21.91 7.14 -1.57
N GLY A 151 -21.21 6.48 -0.64
CA GLY A 151 -21.74 6.02 0.65
C GLY A 151 -21.44 6.95 1.84
N PHE A 152 -20.64 7.99 1.66
CA PHE A 152 -20.31 8.93 2.73
C PHE A 152 -21.42 9.98 2.86
N THR A 153 -22.45 9.65 3.63
CA THR A 153 -23.40 10.68 4.10
C THR A 153 -22.69 11.52 5.14
N LEU A 154 -22.44 12.80 4.80
CA LEU A 154 -21.88 13.78 5.70
C LEU A 154 -22.72 13.83 6.99
N ASP A 155 -22.16 13.41 8.12
CA ASP A 155 -22.83 13.50 9.41
C ASP A 155 -22.83 14.96 9.84
N GLU A 156 -23.92 15.68 9.56
CA GLU A 156 -24.08 17.10 9.86
C GLU A 156 -23.80 17.41 11.34
N ASN A 157 -24.08 16.48 12.27
CA ASN A 157 -23.78 16.70 13.68
C ASN A 157 -22.28 16.66 13.95
N LYS A 158 -21.56 15.70 13.37
CA LYS A 158 -20.08 15.64 13.50
C LYS A 158 -19.42 16.83 12.83
N VAL A 159 -19.94 17.29 11.70
CA VAL A 159 -19.46 18.50 11.01
C VAL A 159 -19.67 19.73 11.89
N ARG A 160 -20.83 19.84 12.55
CA ARG A 160 -21.10 20.93 13.49
C ARG A 160 -20.17 20.87 14.69
N GLN A 161 -19.99 19.70 15.30
CA GLN A 161 -19.04 19.50 16.40
C GLN A 161 -17.60 19.87 15.98
N LEU A 162 -17.16 19.45 14.79
CA LEU A 162 -15.85 19.83 14.25
C LEU A 162 -15.74 21.35 14.04
N SER A 163 -16.81 22.01 13.58
CA SER A 163 -16.81 23.46 13.42
C SER A 163 -16.77 24.21 14.76
N GLU A 164 -17.38 23.67 15.81
CA GLU A 164 -17.31 24.19 17.18
C GLU A 164 -15.90 24.02 17.78
N LEU A 165 -15.13 23.04 17.31
CA LEU A 165 -13.74 22.82 17.71
C LEU A 165 -12.73 23.68 16.95
N LEU A 166 -13.13 24.44 15.93
CA LEU A 166 -12.23 25.36 15.22
C LEU A 166 -12.20 26.73 15.92
N PRO A 167 -11.08 27.48 15.81
CA PRO A 167 -11.03 28.81 16.39
C PRO A 167 -12.03 29.74 15.72
N SER A 168 -12.78 30.50 16.52
CA SER A 168 -13.69 31.54 16.03
C SER A 168 -12.95 32.76 15.47
N ASP A 169 -11.67 32.95 15.85
CA ASP A 169 -10.81 34.02 15.36
C ASP A 169 -10.38 33.75 13.90
N GLU A 170 -10.83 34.61 12.99
CA GLU A 170 -10.49 34.57 11.57
C GLU A 170 -8.97 34.69 11.33
N GLU A 171 -8.24 35.46 12.13
CA GLU A 171 -6.78 35.57 12.00
C GLU A 171 -6.08 34.25 12.35
N LEU A 172 -6.53 33.59 13.42
CA LEU A 172 -6.00 32.30 13.84
C LEU A 172 -6.36 31.19 12.83
N LEU A 173 -7.57 31.22 12.28
CA LEU A 173 -7.98 30.34 11.18
C LEU A 173 -7.11 30.51 9.93
N LEU A 174 -6.86 31.75 9.51
CA LEU A 174 -5.96 32.07 8.38
C LEU A 174 -4.54 31.60 8.66
N PHE A 175 -4.06 31.76 9.89
CA PHE A 175 -2.77 31.29 10.34
C PHE A 175 -2.65 29.75 10.27
N MET A 176 -3.67 29.02 10.73
CA MET A 176 -3.69 27.54 10.71
C MET A 176 -3.78 26.97 9.29
N LYS A 177 -4.53 27.63 8.39
CA LYS A 177 -4.66 27.23 6.98
C LYS A 177 -3.42 27.54 6.13
N LYS A 178 -2.49 28.34 6.66
CA LYS A 178 -1.29 28.75 5.92
C LYS A 178 -0.35 27.57 5.72
N ASN A 179 0.12 27.39 4.49
CA ASN A 179 1.19 26.42 4.20
C ASN A 179 2.53 26.91 4.74
N TRP A 180 3.02 26.28 5.80
CA TRP A 180 4.31 26.60 6.43
C TRP A 180 5.47 25.95 5.69
N LYS A 181 6.41 26.76 5.20
CA LYS A 181 7.70 26.25 4.70
C LYS A 181 8.60 25.93 5.89
N LYS A 182 9.04 24.68 5.99
CA LYS A 182 9.99 24.24 7.03
C LYS A 182 11.31 24.98 6.86
N VAL A 183 11.73 25.70 7.90
CA VAL A 183 13.05 26.36 7.92
C VAL A 183 14.12 25.33 8.27
N ILE A 184 15.24 25.35 7.53
CA ILE A 184 16.43 24.54 7.86
C ILE A 184 17.01 25.08 9.16
N ARG A 185 17.03 24.26 10.21
CA ARG A 185 17.59 24.63 11.52
C ARG A 185 19.04 25.09 11.37
N LYS A 186 19.27 26.39 11.50
CA LYS A 186 20.60 26.99 11.60
C LYS A 186 20.68 27.75 12.92
N LYS A 187 21.86 27.74 13.54
CA LYS A 187 22.13 28.45 14.78
C LYS A 187 22.70 29.83 14.42
N ARG A 188 22.03 30.90 14.84
CA ARG A 188 22.49 32.29 14.69
C ARG A 188 22.37 32.96 16.04
N ASN A 189 23.46 33.58 16.52
CA ASN A 189 23.50 34.28 17.81
C ASN A 189 22.95 33.45 18.99
N ASP A 190 23.38 32.19 19.06
CA ASP A 190 22.97 31.22 20.10
C ASP A 190 21.48 30.82 20.12
N VAL A 191 20.68 31.31 19.16
CA VAL A 191 19.27 30.95 18.97
C VAL A 191 19.11 30.11 17.70
N TYR A 192 18.28 29.07 17.77
CA TYR A 192 17.90 28.28 16.60
C TYR A 192 16.81 28.99 15.79
N ASP A 193 17.00 29.10 14.48
CA ASP A 193 15.93 29.51 13.58
C ASP A 193 14.75 28.52 13.66
N LYS A 194 13.56 29.02 13.97
CA LYS A 194 12.30 28.26 14.05
C LYS A 194 11.36 28.69 12.93
N SER A 195 10.55 27.76 12.43
CA SER A 195 9.52 28.05 11.41
C SER A 195 8.36 28.91 11.94
N LEU A 196 8.17 28.89 13.26
CA LEU A 196 7.12 29.61 13.98
C LEU A 196 7.76 30.47 15.06
N LYS A 197 7.25 31.70 15.25
CA LYS A 197 7.68 32.59 16.31
C LYS A 197 7.04 32.19 17.64
N LEU A 198 7.58 32.72 18.73
CA LEU A 198 7.05 32.49 20.07
C LEU A 198 5.62 33.05 20.23
N SER A 199 5.38 34.22 19.64
CA SER A 199 4.06 34.84 19.54
C SER A 199 3.03 33.97 18.81
N ASP A 200 3.48 33.22 17.79
CA ASP A 200 2.59 32.33 17.04
C ASP A 200 2.18 31.12 17.88
N PHE A 201 3.11 30.63 18.72
CA PHE A 201 2.84 29.56 19.66
C PHE A 201 1.89 30.00 20.78
N GLU A 202 2.07 31.22 21.30
CA GLU A 202 1.19 31.81 22.31
C GLU A 202 -0.25 31.91 21.80
N LYS A 203 -0.47 32.37 20.57
CA LYS A 203 -1.80 32.43 19.95
C LYS A 203 -2.51 31.07 19.89
N VAL A 204 -1.78 30.01 19.50
CA VAL A 204 -2.33 28.65 19.45
C VAL A 204 -2.60 28.12 20.85
N LYS A 205 -1.71 28.41 21.80
CA LYS A 205 -1.86 28.00 23.21
C LYS A 205 -3.09 28.65 23.85
N GLU A 206 -3.28 29.95 23.68
CA GLU A 206 -4.44 30.68 24.20
C GLU A 206 -5.77 30.10 23.70
N TRP A 207 -5.83 29.70 22.42
CA TRP A 207 -7.01 29.05 21.86
C TRP A 207 -7.26 27.66 22.45
N LEU A 208 -6.22 26.86 22.69
CA LEU A 208 -6.36 25.51 23.26
C LEU A 208 -6.71 25.52 24.77
N GLU A 209 -6.48 26.63 25.45
CA GLU A 209 -6.78 26.82 26.88
C GLU A 209 -8.16 27.46 27.13
N GLN A 210 -8.91 27.80 26.06
CA GLN A 210 -10.31 28.27 26.11
C GLN A 210 -11.31 27.10 26.15
#